data_AF-A0A183G132-F1
#
_entry.id   AF-A0A183G132-F1
#
_cell.length_a   1.000
_cell.length_b   1.000
_cell.length_c   1.000
_cell.angle_alpha   90.00
_cell.angle_beta   90.00
_cell.angle_gamma   90.00
#
_symmetry.space_group_name_H-M   'P 1'
#
loop_
_entity.id
_entity.type
_entity.pdbx_description
1 polymer ?
#
loop_
_entity_poly.entity_id
_entity_poly.type
_entity_poly.pdbx_seq_one_letter_code
_entity_poly.pdbx_strand_id
1 'polypeptide(L)' 'LPLCLTFIDLKKAFDSVETEAVLEALLTQGVPTQYITVLRELYSGFTTKISPFYNYIIFASLTISCS' A
#
# COMPACT_ATOMS: atom_id res chain seq x y z
N LEU A 1 11.20 17.17 39.00
CA LEU A 1 10.46 16.03 38.41
C LEU A 1 11.29 15.48 37.26
N PRO A 2 11.67 14.19 37.24
CA PRO A 2 12.41 13.63 36.11
C PRO A 2 11.47 13.38 34.94
N LEU A 3 11.82 13.90 33.76
CA LEU A 3 11.20 13.55 32.48
C LEU A 3 11.87 12.27 31.98
N CYS A 4 11.10 11.20 31.83
CA CYS A 4 11.56 9.95 31.22
C CYS A 4 11.08 9.90 29.76
N LEU A 5 11.99 9.56 28.84
CA LEU A 5 11.71 9.39 27.43
C LEU A 5 12.16 7.99 27.01
N THR A 6 11.25 7.22 26.43
CA THR A 6 11.52 5.88 25.88
C THR A 6 11.28 5.90 24.39
N PHE A 7 12.24 5.39 23.62
CA PHE A 7 12.13 5.20 22.17
C PHE A 7 11.79 3.74 21.87
N ILE A 8 10.77 3.53 21.04
CA ILE A 8 10.33 2.21 20.58
C ILE A 8 10.58 2.15 19.08
N ASP A 9 11.33 1.15 18.64
CA ASP A 9 11.55 0.85 17.22
C ASP A 9 10.75 -0.40 16.83
N LEU A 10 9.99 -0.30 15.74
CA LEU A 10 9.17 -1.38 15.20
C LEU A 10 9.80 -1.87 13.90
N LYS A 11 10.52 -2.98 13.98
CA LYS A 11 11.13 -3.62 12.82
C LYS A 11 10.04 -3.96 11.80
N LYS A 12 10.19 -3.45 10.57
CA LYS A 12 9.25 -3.73 9.45
C LYS A 12 7.79 -3.39 9.81
N ALA A 13 7.59 -2.25 10.48
CA ALA A 13 6.25 -1.82 10.91
C ALA A 13 5.22 -1.90 9.78
N PHE A 14 5.59 -1.51 8.56
CA PHE A 14 4.68 -1.54 7.40
C PHE A 14 4.34 -2.95 6.89
N ASP A 15 5.25 -3.92 7.00
CA ASP A 15 4.98 -5.33 6.62
C ASP A 15 3.94 -5.99 7.55
N SER A 16 3.74 -5.44 8.76
CA SER A 16 2.84 -6.01 9.78
C SER A 16 1.44 -5.39 9.81
N VAL A 17 1.22 -4.32 9.05
CA VAL A 17 -0.04 -3.58 9.07
C VAL A 17 -1.06 -4.27 8.18
N GLU A 18 -2.23 -4.57 8.74
CA GLU A 18 -3.35 -5.09 7.98
C GLU A 18 -3.93 -4.00 7.05
N THR A 19 -3.99 -4.28 5.76
CA THR A 19 -4.51 -3.34 4.75
C THR A 19 -5.92 -2.84 5.10
N GLU A 20 -6.79 -3.72 5.57
CA GLU A 20 -8.17 -3.34 5.92
C GLU A 20 -8.20 -2.36 7.08
N ALA A 21 -7.32 -2.53 8.08
CA ALA A 21 -7.19 -1.60 9.20
C ALA A 21 -6.75 -0.20 8.73
N VAL A 22 -5.92 -0.11 7.69
CA VAL A 22 -5.53 1.18 7.08
C VAL A 22 -6.71 1.80 6.34
N LEU A 23 -7.46 1.03 5.55
CA LEU A 23 -8.62 1.54 4.81
C LEU A 23 -9.71 2.06 5.75
N GLU A 24 -10.01 1.34 6.84
CA GLU A 24 -10.96 1.76 7.87
C GLU A 24 -10.49 3.02 8.63
N ALA A 25 -9.19 3.12 8.92
CA ALA A 25 -8.63 4.33 9.52
C ALA A 25 -8.80 5.55 8.60
N LEU A 26 -8.57 5.40 7.29
CA LEU A 26 -8.77 6.46 6.31
C LEU A 26 -10.23 6.88 6.20
N LEU A 27 -11.17 5.93 6.22
CA LEU A 27 -12.61 6.21 6.26
C LEU A 27 -12.97 7.03 7.51
N THR A 28 -12.48 6.60 8.67
CA THR A 28 -12.73 7.26 9.97
C THR A 28 -12.18 8.68 10.00
N GLN A 29 -11.05 8.93 9.32
CA GLN A 29 -10.46 10.27 9.20
C GLN A 29 -11.13 11.15 8.15
N GLY A 30 -12.18 10.66 7.48
CA GLY A 30 -12.93 11.43 6.49
C GLY A 30 -12.22 11.59 5.15
N VAL A 31 -11.27 10.71 4.83
CA VAL A 31 -10.66 10.69 3.50
C VAL A 31 -11.74 10.36 2.47
N PRO A 32 -11.84 11.11 1.35
CA PRO A 32 -12.89 10.89 0.38
C PRO A 32 -12.87 9.45 -0.16
N THR A 33 -14.05 8.83 -0.22
CA THR A 33 -14.22 7.41 -0.56
C THR A 33 -13.56 7.03 -1.88
N GLN A 34 -13.56 7.93 -2.86
CA GLN A 34 -12.89 7.75 -4.16
C GLN A 34 -11.40 7.39 -4.03
N TYR A 35 -10.67 7.98 -3.08
CA TYR A 35 -9.25 7.66 -2.86
C TYR A 35 -9.10 6.29 -2.19
N ILE A 36 -10.00 5.96 -1.26
CA ILE A 36 -10.00 4.69 -0.53
C ILE A 36 -10.34 3.54 -1.47
N THR A 37 -11.26 3.74 -2.41
CA THR A 37 -11.58 2.77 -3.48
C THR A 37 -10.36 2.46 -4.34
N VAL A 38 -9.66 3.49 -4.82
CA VAL A 38 -8.43 3.30 -5.61
C VAL A 38 -7.37 2.54 -4.80
N LEU A 39 -7.18 2.86 -3.52
CA LEU A 39 -6.26 2.13 -2.65
C LEU A 39 -6.66 0.67 -2.47
N ARG A 40 -7.95 0.39 -2.25
CA ARG A 40 -8.47 -0.97 -2.14
C ARG A 40 -8.23 -1.77 -3.42
N GLU A 41 -8.45 -1.17 -4.58
CA GLU A 41 -8.17 -1.78 -5.87
C GLU A 41 -6.67 -2.09 -6.04
N LEU A 42 -5.80 -1.15 -5.66
CA LEU A 42 -4.35 -1.33 -5.69
C LEU A 42 -3.90 -2.52 -4.84
N TYR A 43 -4.41 -2.65 -3.61
CA TYR A 43 -4.05 -3.74 -2.71
C TYR A 43 -4.73 -5.08 -3.05
N SER A 44 -5.85 -5.07 -3.80
CA SER A 44 -6.54 -6.29 -4.24
C SER A 44 -5.84 -7.04 -5.39
N GLY A 45 -4.68 -6.54 -5.84
CA GLY A 45 -3.92 -7.12 -6.95
C GLY A 45 -4.15 -6.38 -8.25
N PHE A 46 -3.59 -5.18 -8.37
CA PHE A 46 -3.64 -4.42 -9.61
C PHE A 46 -2.74 -5.03 -10.69
N THR A 47 -3.29 -5.27 -11.88
CA THR A 47 -2.53 -5.69 -13.05
C THR A 47 -2.20 -4.47 -13.89
N THR A 48 -1.03 -3.85 -13.67
CA THR A 48 -0.52 -2.80 -14.55
C THR A 48 0.19 -3.45 -15.75
N LYS A 49 -0.25 -3.10 -16.97
CA LYS A 49 0.47 -3.48 -18.20
C LYS A 49 1.58 -2.47 -18.44
N ILE A 50 2.83 -2.85 -18.16
CA ILE A 50 4.00 -2.06 -18.54
C ILE A 50 4.45 -2.56 -19.91
N SER A 51 4.34 -1.73 -20.95
CA SER A 51 4.94 -2.04 -22.25
C SER A 51 6.40 -1.58 -22.24
N PRO A 52 7.39 -2.46 -22.46
CA PRO A 52 8.77 -2.03 -22.67
C PRO A 52 8.84 -1.12 -23.90
N PHE A 53 9.65 -0.06 -23.84
CA PHE A 53 9.88 0.85 -24.98
C PHE A 53 10.67 0.22 -26.13
N TYR A 54 11.16 -1.01 -25.98
CA TYR A 54 11.88 -1.74 -27.02
C TYR A 54 10.95 -2.71 -27.75
N ASN A 55 10.88 -2.56 -29.08
CA ASN A 55 10.14 -3.38 -30.04
C ASN A 55 10.65 -4.84 -30.11
N TYR A 56 10.53 -5.60 -29.01
CA TYR A 56 10.53 -7.05 -29.05
C TYR A 56 9.42 -7.54 -28.12
N ILE A 57 8.37 -8.06 -28.74
CA ILE A 57 7.12 -8.45 -28.10
C ILE A 57 7.39 -9.57 -27.08
N ILE A 58 7.44 -9.20 -25.81
CA ILE A 58 7.13 -10.09 -24.69
C ILE A 58 6.07 -9.38 -23.87
N PHE A 59 4.81 -9.82 -24.02
CA PHE A 59 3.73 -9.40 -23.13
C PHE A 59 3.94 -10.09 -21.78
N ALA A 60 4.84 -9.54 -20.96
CA ALA A 60 4.93 -9.94 -19.55
C ALA A 60 3.89 -9.12 -18.78
N SER A 61 2.77 -9.74 -18.41
CA SER A 61 1.89 -9.20 -17.36
C SER A 61 2.62 -9.35 -16.03
N LEU A 62 3.25 -8.26 -15.57
CA LEU A 62 3.87 -8.23 -14.24
C LEU A 62 2.80 -7.82 -13.22
N THR A 63 2.41 -8.75 -12.36
CA THR A 63 1.57 -8.43 -11.21
C THR A 63 2.46 -7.83 -10.13
N ILE A 64 2.27 -6.55 -9.81
CA ILE A 64 2.92 -5.92 -8.67
C ILE A 64 2.01 -6.14 -7.46
N SER A 65 2.35 -7.11 -6.61
CA SER A 65 1.73 -7.25 -5.30
C SER A 65 2.51 -6.41 -4.29
N CYS A 66 1.87 -5.38 -3.71
CA CYS A 66 2.39 -4.79 -2.48
C CYS A 66 2.38 -5.90 -1.40
N SER A 67 3.57 -6.29 -0.96
CA SER A 67 3.80 -7.27 0.11
C SER A 67 4.05 -6.55 1.42
#